data_AF-A0A1X1QHV8-F1
#
_entry.id   AF-A0A1X1QHV8-F1
#
_cell.length_a   1.000
_cell.length_b   1.000
_cell.length_c   1.000
_cell.angle_alpha   90.00
_cell.angle_beta   90.00
_cell.angle_gamma   90.00
#
_symmetry.space_group_name_H-M   'P 1'
#
loop_
_entity.id
_entity.type
_entity.pdbx_description
1 polymer ?
#
loop_
_entity_poly.entity_id
_entity_poly.type
_entity_poly.pdbx_seq_one_letter_code
_entity_poly.pdbx_strand_id
1 'polypeptide(L)'
;METKKIMSIVGMGLGAALLAITSGYYFLFNEEVYDSYRYVGSYTLPMKDAAGDEKKLSALTTLKAKGVEWAHYRLVEAIVAHDYPVIKLFLDSGMVLRSKGLIAEELIINPENWVALIEQLGMANKKDLSALFPVPKHLTALDATFKAIEMEYAKPHAKLFAEKYQKFRPIHEKWFNEMQAEMERMRTMCDGGTRCLALNLPIVRIEAEKSRPVAPVKDFIEWLHPHMGLLSIVTLLNNEETKRYLLKTGVTERLNKLEMSDHGMVTFRINSKGSVSYPEGIRVRKL
;
A
#
# COMPACT_ATOMS: atom_id res chain seq x y z
N MET A 1 59.62 25.82 20.04
CA MET A 1 58.34 26.16 19.36
C MET A 1 57.98 24.91 18.55
N GLU A 2 56.86 24.21 18.66
CA GLU A 2 55.45 24.65 18.55
C GLU A 2 54.44 23.62 19.14
N THR A 3 54.84 22.66 19.98
CA THR A 3 53.95 21.56 20.43
C THR A 3 52.79 21.98 21.34
N LYS A 4 52.89 23.12 22.06
CA LYS A 4 51.81 23.63 22.91
C LYS A 4 50.59 24.17 22.14
N LYS A 5 50.74 24.57 20.88
CA LYS A 5 49.62 25.09 20.06
C LYS A 5 48.78 23.98 19.43
N ILE A 6 49.40 22.86 19.05
CA ILE A 6 48.72 21.74 18.40
C ILE A 6 47.78 21.02 19.37
N MET A 7 48.20 20.80 20.62
CA MET A 7 47.35 20.18 21.66
C MET A 7 46.11 21.03 21.97
N SER A 8 46.23 22.36 21.89
CA SER A 8 45.10 23.31 22.06
C SER A 8 44.09 23.23 20.92
N ILE A 9 44.53 23.07 19.67
CA ILE A 9 43.65 22.99 18.49
C ILE A 9 42.94 21.64 18.44
N VAL A 10 43.66 20.55 18.71
CA VAL A 10 43.08 19.20 18.79
C VAL A 10 42.11 19.10 19.98
N GLY A 11 42.44 19.70 21.12
CA GLY A 11 41.55 19.76 22.29
C GLY A 11 40.29 20.60 22.04
N MET A 12 40.39 21.74 21.35
CA MET A 12 39.22 22.52 20.93
C MET A 12 38.38 21.79 19.88
N GLY A 13 39.01 21.11 18.93
CA GLY A 13 38.32 20.29 17.92
C GLY A 13 37.56 19.12 18.55
N LEU A 14 38.17 18.42 19.51
CA LEU A 14 37.51 17.38 20.31
C LEU A 14 36.39 17.95 21.18
N GLY A 15 36.60 19.10 21.80
CA GLY A 15 35.58 19.78 22.60
C GLY A 15 34.37 20.21 21.77
N ALA A 16 34.60 20.77 20.57
CA ALA A 16 33.54 21.13 19.63
C ALA A 16 32.81 19.90 19.08
N ALA A 17 33.54 18.82 18.77
CA ALA A 17 32.94 17.55 18.34
C ALA A 17 32.09 16.93 19.46
N LEU A 18 32.59 16.92 20.71
CA LEU A 18 31.84 16.41 21.85
C LEU A 18 30.58 17.24 22.08
N LEU A 19 30.69 18.58 22.04
CA LEU A 19 29.56 19.49 22.16
C LEU A 19 28.53 19.28 21.03
N ALA A 20 28.98 19.09 19.79
CA ALA A 20 28.11 18.81 18.65
C ALA A 20 27.40 17.46 18.80
N ILE A 21 28.09 16.43 19.30
CA ILE A 21 27.50 15.11 19.56
C ILE A 21 26.51 15.17 20.72
N THR A 22 26.85 15.84 21.83
CA THR A 22 25.96 15.93 23.00
C THR A 22 24.75 16.83 22.74
N SER A 23 24.93 17.94 22.01
CA SER A 23 23.81 18.79 21.60
C SER A 23 22.95 18.11 20.55
N GLY A 24 23.55 17.46 19.54
CA GLY A 24 22.83 16.64 18.57
C GLY A 24 22.03 15.54 19.25
N TYR A 25 22.62 14.85 20.23
CA TYR A 25 21.93 13.82 21.00
C TYR A 25 20.76 14.41 21.80
N TYR A 26 20.99 15.53 22.49
CA TYR A 26 19.95 16.21 23.27
C TYR A 26 18.79 16.71 22.40
N PHE A 27 19.04 17.31 21.24
CA PHE A 27 17.98 17.80 20.37
C PHE A 27 17.25 16.71 19.58
N LEU A 28 17.88 15.54 19.34
CA LEU A 28 17.29 14.44 18.58
C LEU A 28 16.65 13.36 19.45
N PHE A 29 17.14 13.13 20.68
CA PHE A 29 16.72 12.00 21.52
C PHE A 29 16.13 12.41 22.88
N ASN A 30 16.08 13.70 23.20
CA ASN A 30 15.20 14.18 24.26
C ASN A 30 13.82 14.47 23.64
N GLU A 31 12.84 13.60 23.90
CA GLU A 31 11.50 13.68 23.32
C GLU A 31 10.83 15.04 23.57
N GLU A 32 10.97 15.62 24.77
CA GLU A 32 10.37 16.92 25.09
C GLU A 32 10.96 18.06 24.25
N VAL A 33 12.27 18.03 24.03
CA VAL A 33 12.99 19.05 23.25
C VAL A 33 12.74 18.87 21.76
N TYR A 34 12.73 17.63 21.28
CA TYR A 34 12.42 17.28 19.90
C TYR A 34 10.98 17.68 19.55
N ASP A 35 10.00 17.32 20.39
CA ASP A 35 8.59 17.65 20.19
C ASP A 35 8.36 19.16 20.28
N SER A 36 9.00 19.86 21.21
CA SER A 36 8.94 21.32 21.27
C SER A 36 9.55 21.97 20.03
N TYR A 37 10.70 21.48 19.53
CA TYR A 37 11.35 22.05 18.35
C TYR A 37 10.54 21.77 17.08
N ARG A 38 10.05 20.54 16.92
CA ARG A 38 9.16 20.13 15.84
C ARG A 38 7.88 20.95 15.84
N TYR A 39 7.26 21.12 17.00
CA TYR A 39 6.06 21.93 17.17
C TYR A 39 6.30 23.38 16.74
N VAL A 40 7.33 24.04 17.28
CA VAL A 40 7.67 25.43 16.92
C VAL A 40 8.05 25.56 15.43
N GLY A 41 8.84 24.61 14.93
CA GLY A 41 9.26 24.53 13.53
C GLY A 41 8.09 24.41 12.56
N SER A 42 7.04 23.66 12.93
CA SER A 42 5.84 23.45 12.11
C SER A 42 5.12 24.77 11.75
N TYR A 43 5.24 25.81 12.59
CA TYR A 43 4.59 27.11 12.39
C TYR A 43 5.49 28.18 11.77
N THR A 44 6.80 27.98 11.75
CA THR A 44 7.77 29.05 11.43
C THR A 44 7.61 29.54 9.98
N LEU A 45 7.58 28.63 9.02
CA LEU A 45 7.40 28.96 7.61
C LEU A 45 5.93 29.29 7.28
N PRO A 46 4.92 28.50 7.69
CA PRO A 46 3.52 28.79 7.35
C PRO A 46 3.02 30.13 7.87
N MET A 47 3.40 30.55 9.09
CA MET A 47 2.98 31.86 9.62
C MET A 47 3.65 33.01 8.86
N LYS A 48 4.90 32.84 8.41
CA LYS A 48 5.59 33.82 7.57
C LYS A 48 4.90 33.96 6.22
N ASP A 49 4.55 32.83 5.60
CA ASP A 49 3.87 32.81 4.29
C ASP A 49 2.43 33.35 4.37
N ALA A 50 1.79 33.23 5.54
CA ALA A 50 0.45 33.74 5.81
C ALA A 50 0.41 35.24 6.19
N ALA A 51 1.54 35.96 6.25
CA ALA A 51 1.59 37.34 6.74
C ALA A 51 0.70 38.32 5.94
N GLY A 52 0.37 38.01 4.68
CA GLY A 52 -0.54 38.79 3.83
C GLY A 52 -1.98 38.28 3.77
N ASP A 53 -2.32 37.22 4.52
CA ASP A 53 -3.64 36.56 4.50
C ASP A 53 -4.15 36.45 5.95
N GLU A 54 -4.93 37.44 6.38
CA GLU A 54 -5.43 37.55 7.76
C GLU A 54 -6.18 36.29 8.21
N LYS A 55 -6.92 35.66 7.30
CA LYS A 55 -7.69 34.44 7.60
C LYS A 55 -6.75 33.28 7.91
N LYS A 56 -5.75 33.04 7.05
CA LYS A 56 -4.75 31.97 7.28
C LYS A 56 -3.95 32.21 8.54
N LEU A 57 -3.50 33.45 8.76
CA LEU A 57 -2.70 33.80 9.93
C LEU A 57 -3.49 33.61 11.24
N SER A 58 -4.77 34.01 11.24
CA SER A 58 -5.67 33.80 12.38
C SER A 58 -5.90 32.31 12.66
N ALA A 59 -6.10 31.50 11.62
CA ALA A 59 -6.25 30.05 11.75
C ALA A 59 -4.99 29.38 12.32
N LEU A 60 -3.80 29.72 11.80
CA LEU A 60 -2.51 29.22 12.30
C LEU A 60 -2.27 29.63 13.76
N THR A 61 -2.57 30.88 14.10
CA THR A 61 -2.42 31.40 15.47
C THR A 61 -3.35 30.66 16.44
N THR A 62 -4.58 30.37 16.00
CA THR A 62 -5.56 29.64 16.80
C THR A 62 -5.16 28.17 17.00
N LEU A 63 -4.66 27.49 15.96
CA LEU A 63 -4.12 26.13 16.10
C LEU A 63 -2.95 26.08 17.08
N LYS A 64 -2.02 27.06 16.98
CA LYS A 64 -0.88 27.19 17.88
C LYS A 64 -1.31 27.47 19.34
N ALA A 65 -2.35 28.28 19.54
CA ALA A 65 -2.89 28.53 20.88
C ALA A 65 -3.57 27.29 21.48
N LYS A 66 -4.13 26.41 20.65
CA LYS A 66 -4.73 25.14 21.04
C LYS A 66 -3.70 24.02 21.29
N GLY A 67 -2.40 24.28 21.12
CA GLY A 67 -1.36 23.25 21.30
C GLY A 67 -1.33 22.19 20.20
N VAL A 68 -1.94 22.45 19.05
CA VAL A 68 -2.03 21.50 17.93
C VAL A 68 -0.84 21.73 17.00
N GLU A 69 -0.05 20.71 16.65
CA GLU A 69 1.03 20.87 15.68
C GLU A 69 0.46 21.13 14.27
N TRP A 70 1.06 22.07 13.52
CA TRP A 70 0.68 22.26 12.12
C TRP A 70 1.28 21.15 11.26
N ALA A 71 0.60 20.02 11.18
CA ALA A 71 1.06 18.87 10.41
C ALA A 71 -0.10 18.08 9.82
N HIS A 72 0.15 17.44 8.68
CA HIS A 72 -0.89 16.73 7.93
C HIS A 72 -1.50 15.57 8.74
N TYR A 73 -0.69 14.86 9.52
CA TYR A 73 -1.19 13.77 10.37
C TYR A 73 -2.13 14.27 11.49
N ARG A 74 -1.95 15.49 12.00
CA ARG A 74 -2.89 16.10 12.96
C ARG A 74 -4.23 16.46 12.33
N LEU A 75 -4.24 16.86 11.06
CA LEU A 75 -5.49 16.99 10.30
C LEU A 75 -6.18 15.63 10.13
N VAL A 76 -5.43 14.57 9.85
CA VAL A 76 -6.00 13.20 9.78
C VAL A 76 -6.59 12.79 11.12
N GLU A 77 -5.86 12.98 12.23
CA GLU A 77 -6.36 12.71 13.59
C GLU A 77 -7.65 13.48 13.88
N ALA A 78 -7.71 14.77 13.53
CA ALA A 78 -8.91 15.58 13.73
C ALA A 78 -10.10 15.08 12.90
N ILE A 79 -9.87 14.61 11.67
CA ILE A 79 -10.91 14.00 10.82
C ILE A 79 -11.45 12.72 11.46
N VAL A 80 -10.56 11.81 11.86
CA VAL A 80 -10.95 10.53 12.50
C VAL A 80 -11.69 10.79 13.83
N ALA A 81 -11.25 11.78 14.59
CA ALA A 81 -11.89 12.19 15.85
C ALA A 81 -13.16 13.05 15.65
N HIS A 82 -13.51 13.40 14.41
CA HIS A 82 -14.64 14.29 14.08
C HIS A 82 -14.57 15.67 14.76
N ASP A 83 -13.37 16.20 15.02
CA ASP A 83 -13.16 17.53 15.59
C ASP A 83 -13.30 18.61 14.51
N TYR A 84 -14.54 18.89 14.10
CA TYR A 84 -14.85 19.87 13.05
C TYR A 84 -14.24 21.25 13.28
N PRO A 85 -14.22 21.81 14.52
CA PRO A 85 -13.50 23.06 14.78
C PRO A 85 -12.02 23.02 14.39
N VAL A 86 -11.31 21.94 14.75
CA VAL A 86 -9.88 21.80 14.42
C VAL A 86 -9.68 21.53 12.93
N ILE A 87 -10.51 20.70 12.30
CA ILE A 87 -10.49 20.47 10.85
C ILE A 87 -10.61 21.80 10.10
N LYS A 88 -11.60 22.62 10.47
CA LYS A 88 -11.82 23.92 9.83
C LYS A 88 -10.60 24.83 9.95
N LEU A 89 -9.95 24.88 11.11
CA LEU A 89 -8.74 25.66 11.30
C LEU A 89 -7.59 25.18 10.41
N PHE A 90 -7.41 23.88 10.23
CA PHE A 90 -6.43 23.35 9.29
C PHE A 90 -6.72 23.78 7.84
N LEU A 91 -7.96 23.65 7.39
CA LEU A 91 -8.36 24.07 6.04
C LEU A 91 -8.22 25.59 5.84
N ASP A 92 -8.67 26.38 6.82
CA ASP A 92 -8.57 27.83 6.80
C ASP A 92 -7.10 28.31 6.86
N SER A 93 -6.20 27.52 7.45
CA SER A 93 -4.74 27.75 7.38
C SER A 93 -4.12 27.43 6.01
N GLY A 94 -4.89 26.87 5.08
CA GLY A 94 -4.43 26.47 3.74
C GLY A 94 -3.90 25.04 3.65
N MET A 95 -4.11 24.20 4.67
CA MET A 95 -3.73 22.79 4.60
C MET A 95 -4.69 22.02 3.70
N VAL A 96 -4.14 21.25 2.75
CA VAL A 96 -4.91 20.40 1.85
C VAL A 96 -4.80 18.94 2.29
N LEU A 97 -5.94 18.24 2.33
CA LEU A 97 -5.97 16.80 2.59
C LEU A 97 -5.27 16.05 1.45
N ARG A 98 -4.07 15.51 1.72
CA ARG A 98 -3.30 14.72 0.75
C ARG A 98 -3.84 13.30 0.59
N SER A 99 -4.30 12.69 1.68
CA SER A 99 -4.80 11.31 1.66
C SER A 99 -6.26 11.27 1.21
N LYS A 100 -6.48 11.05 -0.09
CA LYS A 100 -7.83 10.78 -0.61
C LYS A 100 -8.41 9.48 -0.05
N GLY A 101 -7.57 8.52 0.35
CA GLY A 101 -8.04 7.27 0.95
C GLY A 101 -8.84 7.47 2.22
N LEU A 102 -8.51 8.51 3.00
CA LEU A 102 -9.24 8.86 4.22
C LEU A 102 -10.72 9.16 3.95
N ILE A 103 -11.06 9.70 2.78
CA ILE A 103 -12.45 9.96 2.40
C ILE A 103 -13.25 8.67 2.22
N ALA A 104 -12.65 7.65 1.60
CA ALA A 104 -13.28 6.34 1.47
C ALA A 104 -13.27 5.58 2.80
N GLU A 105 -12.23 5.75 3.60
CA GLU A 105 -12.11 5.16 4.94
C GLU A 105 -13.20 5.65 5.88
N GLU A 106 -13.36 6.97 6.04
CA GLU A 106 -14.43 7.52 6.87
C GLU A 106 -15.82 7.14 6.37
N LEU A 107 -16.00 6.96 5.05
CA LEU A 107 -17.26 6.47 4.51
C LEU A 107 -17.57 5.03 4.97
N ILE A 108 -16.54 4.21 5.08
CA ILE A 108 -16.66 2.80 5.46
C ILE A 108 -16.82 2.66 6.99
N ILE A 109 -16.04 3.42 7.77
CA ILE A 109 -16.03 3.32 9.24
C ILE A 109 -17.20 4.11 9.85
N ASN A 110 -17.43 5.34 9.40
CA ASN A 110 -18.37 6.30 10.00
C ASN A 110 -19.34 6.91 8.96
N PRO A 111 -20.15 6.09 8.27
CA PRO A 111 -21.00 6.53 7.17
C PRO A 111 -21.99 7.65 7.53
N GLU A 112 -22.47 7.69 8.77
CA GLU A 112 -23.51 8.62 9.23
C GLU A 112 -23.03 10.08 9.22
N ASN A 113 -21.78 10.31 9.62
CA ASN A 113 -21.19 11.65 9.71
C ASN A 113 -20.46 12.08 8.43
N TRP A 114 -20.39 11.19 7.44
CA TRP A 114 -19.56 11.37 6.26
C TRP A 114 -20.00 12.57 5.41
N VAL A 115 -21.31 12.79 5.27
CA VAL A 115 -21.83 13.94 4.50
C VAL A 115 -21.38 15.26 5.13
N ALA A 116 -21.53 15.39 6.44
CA ALA A 116 -21.10 16.58 7.18
C ALA A 116 -19.59 16.82 7.03
N LEU A 117 -18.78 15.76 7.13
CA LEU A 117 -17.34 15.83 6.91
C LEU A 117 -17.01 16.38 5.51
N ILE A 118 -17.66 15.87 4.46
CA ILE A 118 -17.39 16.27 3.08
C ILE A 118 -17.75 17.72 2.80
N GLU A 119 -18.84 18.19 3.38
CA GLU A 119 -19.25 19.59 3.31
C GLU A 119 -18.23 20.50 4.01
N GLN A 120 -17.73 20.11 5.19
CA GLN A 120 -16.68 20.85 5.90
C GLN A 120 -15.36 20.88 5.14
N LEU A 121 -14.99 19.77 4.48
CA LEU A 121 -13.79 19.69 3.66
C LEU A 121 -13.89 20.51 2.35
N GLY A 122 -15.06 21.09 2.04
CA GLY A 122 -15.28 21.82 0.79
C GLY A 122 -15.30 20.91 -0.44
N MET A 123 -15.45 19.60 -0.24
CA MET A 123 -15.41 18.58 -1.29
C MET A 123 -16.80 18.25 -1.84
N ALA A 124 -17.85 18.95 -1.40
CA ALA A 124 -19.25 18.74 -1.77
C ALA A 124 -19.59 19.17 -3.22
N ASN A 125 -18.78 18.74 -4.19
CA ASN A 125 -19.00 19.01 -5.60
C ASN A 125 -18.77 17.76 -6.46
N LYS A 126 -19.41 17.73 -7.64
CA LYS A 126 -19.34 16.60 -8.55
C LYS A 126 -17.90 16.20 -8.90
N LYS A 127 -17.01 17.16 -9.15
CA LYS A 127 -15.65 16.89 -9.64
C LYS A 127 -14.85 16.10 -8.60
N ASP A 128 -14.91 16.50 -7.35
CA ASP A 128 -14.14 15.88 -6.28
C ASP A 128 -14.76 14.53 -5.86
N LEU A 129 -16.09 14.47 -5.74
CA LEU A 129 -16.79 13.24 -5.32
C LEU A 129 -16.85 12.17 -6.41
N SER A 130 -16.71 12.56 -7.68
CA SER A 130 -16.68 11.60 -8.78
C SER A 130 -15.34 10.89 -8.91
N ALA A 131 -14.29 11.19 -8.13
CA ALA A 131 -12.96 10.57 -8.27
C ALA A 131 -12.94 9.06 -7.95
N LEU A 132 -11.80 8.40 -8.22
CA LEU A 132 -11.48 7.10 -7.62
C LEU A 132 -10.70 7.33 -6.34
N PHE A 133 -11.14 6.67 -5.28
CA PHE A 133 -10.55 6.75 -3.96
C PHE A 133 -9.86 5.42 -3.67
N PRO A 134 -8.60 5.44 -3.21
CA PRO A 134 -7.94 4.24 -2.75
C PRO A 134 -8.69 3.73 -1.52
N VAL A 135 -9.03 2.45 -1.50
CA VAL A 135 -9.65 1.81 -0.35
C VAL A 135 -8.54 1.16 0.48
N PRO A 136 -8.34 1.57 1.75
CA PRO A 136 -7.30 0.99 2.59
C PRO A 136 -7.52 -0.50 2.83
N LYS A 137 -6.44 -1.29 2.74
CA LYS A 137 -6.48 -2.76 2.85
C LYS A 137 -6.85 -3.27 4.25
N HIS A 138 -6.70 -2.46 5.30
CA HIS A 138 -7.12 -2.83 6.65
C HIS A 138 -8.64 -2.83 6.84
N LEU A 139 -9.41 -2.27 5.89
CA LEU A 139 -10.86 -2.22 5.95
C LEU A 139 -11.48 -3.42 5.26
N THR A 140 -12.02 -4.34 6.04
CA THR A 140 -12.51 -5.64 5.56
C THR A 140 -13.94 -5.62 5.03
N ALA A 141 -14.66 -4.51 5.20
CA ALA A 141 -16.09 -4.40 4.83
C ALA A 141 -16.37 -4.71 3.35
N LEU A 142 -15.37 -4.57 2.48
CA LEU A 142 -15.49 -4.81 1.03
C LEU A 142 -14.71 -6.05 0.55
N ASP A 143 -14.04 -6.77 1.45
CA ASP A 143 -13.14 -7.88 1.11
C ASP A 143 -13.83 -8.99 0.33
N ALA A 144 -15.08 -9.33 0.69
CA ALA A 144 -15.85 -10.34 -0.02
C ALA A 144 -16.03 -9.99 -1.51
N THR A 145 -16.21 -8.70 -1.81
CA THR A 145 -16.33 -8.22 -3.20
C THR A 145 -14.98 -8.32 -3.92
N PHE A 146 -13.89 -7.90 -3.28
CA PHE A 146 -12.55 -7.97 -3.87
C PHE A 146 -12.09 -9.41 -4.07
N LYS A 147 -12.39 -10.32 -3.13
CA LYS A 147 -12.13 -11.75 -3.25
C LYS A 147 -12.92 -12.38 -4.40
N ALA A 148 -14.18 -12.01 -4.59
CA ALA A 148 -14.94 -12.50 -5.75
C ALA A 148 -14.29 -12.06 -7.08
N ILE A 149 -13.82 -10.81 -7.15
CA ILE A 149 -13.11 -10.29 -8.33
C ILE A 149 -11.77 -11.01 -8.54
N GLU A 150 -11.00 -11.23 -7.47
CA GLU A 150 -9.74 -12.01 -7.47
C GLU A 150 -9.98 -13.40 -8.04
N MET A 151 -11.00 -14.11 -7.56
CA MET A 151 -11.33 -15.45 -8.02
C MET A 151 -11.68 -15.48 -9.52
N GLU A 152 -12.50 -14.54 -10.01
CA GLU A 152 -12.83 -14.47 -11.43
C GLU A 152 -11.60 -14.21 -12.30
N TYR A 153 -10.70 -13.33 -11.85
CA TYR A 153 -9.46 -13.03 -12.55
C TYR A 153 -8.46 -14.21 -12.54
N ALA A 154 -8.38 -14.95 -11.42
CA ALA A 154 -7.46 -16.08 -11.27
C ALA A 154 -7.87 -17.34 -12.06
N LYS A 155 -9.15 -17.51 -12.41
CA LYS A 155 -9.66 -18.67 -13.18
C LYS A 155 -8.87 -19.01 -14.45
N PRO A 156 -8.65 -18.08 -15.40
CA PRO A 156 -7.88 -18.37 -16.61
C PRO A 156 -6.42 -18.76 -16.30
N HIS A 157 -5.79 -18.18 -15.28
CA HIS A 157 -4.43 -18.54 -14.86
C HIS A 157 -4.38 -19.95 -14.29
N ALA A 158 -5.34 -20.31 -13.44
CA ALA A 158 -5.46 -21.66 -12.90
C ALA A 158 -5.67 -22.71 -14.00
N LYS A 159 -6.48 -22.38 -15.02
CA LYS A 159 -6.68 -23.26 -16.20
C LYS A 159 -5.39 -23.43 -17.00
N LEU A 160 -4.69 -22.33 -17.31
CA LEU A 160 -3.42 -22.39 -18.04
C LEU A 160 -2.35 -23.19 -17.29
N PHE A 161 -2.28 -23.04 -15.96
CA PHE A 161 -1.41 -23.84 -15.12
C PHE A 161 -1.76 -25.33 -15.21
N ALA A 162 -3.05 -25.69 -15.06
CA ALA A 162 -3.50 -27.08 -15.15
C ALA A 162 -3.15 -27.72 -16.50
N GLU A 163 -3.34 -26.98 -17.60
CA GLU A 163 -2.97 -27.44 -18.95
C GLU A 163 -1.46 -27.65 -19.11
N LYS A 164 -0.64 -26.71 -18.62
CA LYS A 164 0.83 -26.84 -18.64
C LYS A 164 1.29 -28.02 -17.78
N TYR A 165 0.68 -28.20 -16.61
CA TYR A 165 1.01 -29.29 -15.69
C TYR A 165 0.66 -30.66 -16.26
N GLN A 166 -0.48 -30.80 -16.95
CA GLN A 166 -0.85 -32.02 -17.65
C GLN A 166 0.16 -32.39 -18.74
N LYS A 167 0.72 -31.41 -19.47
CA LYS A 167 1.78 -31.63 -20.47
C LYS A 167 3.13 -31.96 -19.84
N PHE A 168 3.45 -31.35 -18.70
CA PHE A 168 4.69 -31.59 -17.95
C PHE A 168 4.75 -32.99 -17.35
N ARG A 169 3.65 -33.48 -16.78
CA ARG A 169 3.58 -34.76 -16.06
C ARG A 169 4.21 -35.94 -16.82
N PRO A 170 3.84 -36.26 -18.07
CA PRO A 170 4.42 -37.40 -18.78
C PRO A 170 5.91 -37.21 -19.12
N ILE A 171 6.35 -35.96 -19.35
CA ILE A 171 7.76 -35.64 -19.61
C ILE A 171 8.60 -35.91 -18.35
N HIS A 172 8.11 -35.44 -17.20
CA HIS A 172 8.75 -35.67 -15.91
C HIS A 172 8.78 -37.16 -15.55
N GLU A 173 7.68 -37.88 -15.77
CA GLU A 173 7.60 -39.33 -15.54
C GLU A 173 8.58 -40.10 -16.43
N LYS A 174 8.68 -39.74 -17.71
CA LYS A 174 9.67 -40.32 -18.63
C LYS A 174 11.10 -40.09 -18.14
N TRP A 175 11.45 -38.84 -17.81
CA TRP A 175 12.77 -38.50 -17.26
C TRP A 175 13.07 -39.29 -15.98
N PHE A 176 12.09 -39.39 -15.06
CA PHE A 176 12.24 -40.13 -13.82
C PHE A 176 12.49 -41.63 -14.09
N ASN A 177 11.73 -42.23 -15.00
CA ASN A 177 11.89 -43.63 -15.37
C ASN A 177 13.24 -43.90 -16.06
N GLU A 178 13.72 -43.01 -16.93
CA GLU A 178 15.04 -43.10 -17.57
C GLU A 178 16.17 -43.02 -16.54
N MET A 179 16.09 -42.08 -15.59
CA MET A 179 17.06 -41.98 -14.49
C MET A 179 17.06 -43.26 -13.64
N GLN A 180 15.90 -43.80 -13.28
CA GLN A 180 15.82 -45.03 -12.49
C GLN A 180 16.37 -46.24 -13.24
N ALA A 181 16.08 -46.37 -14.54
CA ALA A 181 16.62 -47.44 -15.38
C ALA A 181 18.16 -47.36 -15.47
N GLU A 182 18.73 -46.16 -15.59
CA GLU A 182 20.18 -45.99 -15.63
C GLU A 182 20.84 -46.28 -14.27
N MET A 183 20.20 -45.89 -13.17
CA MET A 183 20.66 -46.27 -11.83
C MET A 183 20.63 -47.79 -11.63
N GLU A 184 19.61 -48.49 -12.14
CA GLU A 184 19.52 -49.94 -12.04
C GLU A 184 20.56 -50.64 -12.93
N ARG A 185 20.80 -50.15 -14.16
CA ARG A 185 21.90 -50.62 -15.00
C ARG A 185 23.25 -50.47 -14.31
N MET A 186 23.50 -49.34 -13.64
CA MET A 186 24.71 -49.11 -12.88
C MET A 186 24.86 -50.10 -11.71
N ARG A 187 23.74 -50.47 -11.07
CA ARG A 187 23.75 -51.51 -10.02
C ARG A 187 24.16 -52.87 -10.55
N THR A 188 23.62 -53.25 -11.71
CA THR A 188 24.00 -54.48 -12.40
C THR A 188 25.47 -54.45 -12.83
N MET A 189 25.96 -53.37 -13.44
CA MET A 189 27.37 -53.25 -13.86
C MET A 189 28.37 -53.29 -12.70
N CYS A 190 27.96 -52.82 -11.52
CA CYS A 190 28.81 -52.87 -10.33
C CYS A 190 28.75 -54.22 -9.59
N ASP A 191 27.94 -55.20 -10.03
CA ASP A 191 27.73 -56.51 -9.39
C ASP A 191 27.50 -56.42 -7.86
N GLY A 192 26.81 -55.38 -7.39
CA GLY A 192 26.58 -55.15 -5.95
C GLY A 192 27.80 -54.64 -5.15
N GLY A 193 28.93 -54.36 -5.81
CA GLY A 193 30.14 -53.83 -5.19
C GLY A 193 29.95 -52.44 -4.56
N THR A 194 30.00 -52.37 -3.23
CA THR A 194 29.64 -51.16 -2.45
C THR A 194 30.45 -49.92 -2.84
N ARG A 195 31.75 -50.07 -3.13
CA ARG A 195 32.63 -48.96 -3.54
C ARG A 195 32.31 -48.43 -4.93
N CYS A 196 31.91 -49.31 -5.86
CA CYS A 196 31.52 -48.93 -7.22
C CYS A 196 30.20 -48.16 -7.21
N LEU A 197 29.21 -48.65 -6.45
CA LEU A 197 27.90 -47.99 -6.30
C LEU A 197 28.01 -46.61 -5.65
N ALA A 198 28.80 -46.49 -4.59
CA ALA A 198 28.99 -45.25 -3.85
C ALA A 198 29.63 -44.13 -4.70
N LEU A 199 30.48 -44.50 -5.67
CA LEU A 199 31.10 -43.55 -6.57
C LEU A 199 30.19 -43.17 -7.74
N ASN A 200 29.54 -44.16 -8.37
CA ASN A 200 28.91 -43.97 -9.68
C ASN A 200 27.42 -43.58 -9.62
N LEU A 201 26.64 -44.08 -8.65
CA LEU A 201 25.22 -43.70 -8.55
C LEU A 201 25.00 -42.20 -8.33
N PRO A 202 25.80 -41.50 -7.50
CA PRO A 202 25.71 -40.05 -7.39
C PRO A 202 26.00 -39.33 -8.70
N ILE A 203 26.96 -39.81 -9.50
CA ILE A 203 27.30 -39.22 -10.80
C ILE A 203 26.12 -39.34 -11.77
N VAL A 204 25.51 -40.53 -11.86
CA VAL A 204 24.31 -40.74 -12.68
C VAL A 204 23.18 -39.79 -12.28
N ARG A 205 22.97 -39.61 -10.97
CA ARG A 205 21.94 -38.69 -10.46
C ARG A 205 22.26 -37.23 -10.78
N ILE A 206 23.50 -36.79 -10.59
CA ILE A 206 23.93 -35.42 -10.93
C ILE A 206 23.69 -35.16 -12.41
N GLU A 207 24.02 -36.13 -13.26
CA GLU A 207 23.89 -35.96 -14.71
C GLU A 207 22.44 -36.01 -15.19
N ALA A 208 21.61 -36.84 -14.57
CA ALA A 208 20.17 -36.83 -14.81
C ALA A 208 19.50 -35.52 -14.35
N GLU A 209 19.93 -34.94 -13.22
CA GLU A 209 19.36 -33.68 -12.72
C GLU A 209 19.65 -32.50 -13.67
N LYS A 210 20.74 -32.52 -14.45
CA LYS A 210 21.02 -31.49 -15.47
C LYS A 210 19.96 -31.43 -16.57
N SER A 211 19.30 -32.54 -16.88
CA SER A 211 18.24 -32.63 -17.90
C SER A 211 16.84 -32.63 -17.30
N ARG A 212 16.71 -32.42 -15.98
CA ARG A 212 15.43 -32.47 -15.28
C ARG A 212 14.42 -31.47 -15.88
N PRO A 213 13.23 -31.95 -16.29
CA PRO A 213 12.17 -31.06 -16.74
C PRO A 213 11.78 -30.06 -15.65
N VAL A 214 11.61 -28.79 -16.03
CA VAL A 214 11.19 -27.72 -15.12
C VAL A 214 9.67 -27.77 -14.95
N ALA A 215 9.22 -27.88 -13.70
CA ALA A 215 7.79 -27.85 -13.38
C ALA A 215 7.20 -26.46 -13.69
N PRO A 216 5.97 -26.38 -14.23
CA PRO A 216 5.29 -25.10 -14.35
C PRO A 216 5.04 -24.53 -12.95
N VAL A 217 5.12 -23.21 -12.83
CA VAL A 217 4.85 -22.48 -11.59
C VAL A 217 3.39 -22.03 -11.57
N LYS A 218 2.74 -22.20 -10.42
CA LYS A 218 1.38 -21.68 -10.20
C LYS A 218 1.48 -20.22 -9.79
N ASP A 219 0.88 -19.33 -10.57
CA ASP A 219 0.77 -17.92 -10.21
C ASP A 219 -0.04 -17.78 -8.92
N PHE A 220 0.52 -17.06 -7.95
CA PHE A 220 -0.19 -16.68 -6.74
C PHE A 220 -0.75 -15.27 -6.95
N ILE A 221 -2.05 -15.22 -7.23
CA ILE A 221 -2.74 -14.00 -7.60
C ILE A 221 -3.61 -13.56 -6.43
N GLU A 222 -3.28 -12.40 -5.89
CA GLU A 222 -4.04 -11.74 -4.82
C GLU A 222 -4.36 -10.30 -5.21
N TRP A 223 -5.45 -9.77 -4.66
CA TRP A 223 -5.74 -8.35 -4.79
C TRP A 223 -4.85 -7.49 -3.87
N LEU A 224 -4.46 -6.31 -4.36
CA LEU A 224 -3.54 -5.38 -3.68
C LEU A 224 -4.16 -4.01 -3.44
N HIS A 225 -4.39 -3.23 -4.50
CA HIS A 225 -4.71 -1.80 -4.40
C HIS A 225 -6.08 -1.48 -5.04
N PRO A 226 -7.18 -1.68 -4.30
CA PRO A 226 -8.52 -1.30 -4.75
C PRO A 226 -8.68 0.22 -4.83
N HIS A 227 -9.23 0.68 -5.94
CA HIS A 227 -9.63 2.06 -6.18
C HIS A 227 -11.08 2.12 -6.62
N MET A 228 -11.93 2.73 -5.79
CA MET A 228 -13.37 2.72 -5.99
C MET A 228 -13.97 4.13 -6.04
N GLY A 229 -15.02 4.29 -6.83
CA GLY A 229 -15.88 5.47 -6.76
C GLY A 229 -16.76 5.40 -5.50
N LEU A 230 -17.03 6.55 -4.89
CA LEU A 230 -17.83 6.62 -3.67
C LEU A 230 -19.23 6.03 -3.86
N LEU A 231 -19.84 6.21 -5.04
CA LEU A 231 -21.14 5.63 -5.36
C LEU A 231 -21.11 4.08 -5.35
N SER A 232 -20.00 3.48 -5.77
CA SER A 232 -19.82 2.02 -5.71
C SER A 232 -19.64 1.55 -4.27
N ILE A 233 -18.88 2.29 -3.45
CA ILE A 233 -18.68 1.97 -2.03
C ILE A 233 -20.03 2.00 -1.29
N VAL A 234 -20.78 3.10 -1.37
CA VAL A 234 -22.08 3.21 -0.65
C VAL A 234 -23.11 2.19 -1.12
N THR A 235 -23.05 1.80 -2.40
CA THR A 235 -23.96 0.77 -2.92
C THR A 235 -23.62 -0.60 -2.34
N LEU A 236 -22.34 -0.94 -2.18
CA LEU A 236 -21.93 -2.20 -1.54
C LEU A 236 -22.19 -2.20 -0.03
N LEU A 237 -22.09 -1.04 0.62
CA LEU A 237 -22.39 -0.87 2.04
C LEU A 237 -23.89 -0.73 2.34
N ASN A 238 -24.76 -0.70 1.32
CA ASN A 238 -26.20 -0.45 1.45
C ASN A 238 -26.55 0.87 2.18
N ASN A 239 -25.71 1.90 2.05
CA ASN A 239 -25.95 3.21 2.65
C ASN A 239 -26.77 4.11 1.70
N GLU A 240 -28.09 4.04 1.82
CA GLU A 240 -29.04 4.77 0.97
C GLU A 240 -29.07 6.29 1.22
N GLU A 241 -28.69 6.76 2.41
CA GLU A 241 -28.62 8.19 2.69
C GLU A 241 -27.47 8.84 1.91
N THR A 242 -26.25 8.33 2.08
CA THR A 242 -25.08 8.88 1.38
C THR A 242 -25.19 8.63 -0.12
N LYS A 243 -25.79 7.53 -0.57
CA LYS A 243 -26.10 7.29 -1.98
C LYS A 243 -27.01 8.36 -2.57
N ARG A 244 -28.11 8.72 -1.90
CA ARG A 244 -28.99 9.80 -2.34
C ARG A 244 -28.26 11.15 -2.37
N TYR A 245 -27.41 11.42 -1.39
CA TYR A 245 -26.57 12.62 -1.37
C TYR A 245 -25.65 12.70 -2.60
N LEU A 246 -24.89 11.63 -2.88
CA LEU A 246 -23.98 11.56 -4.03
C LEU A 246 -24.73 11.76 -5.36
N LEU A 247 -25.89 11.12 -5.53
CA LEU A 247 -26.72 11.26 -6.72
C LEU A 247 -27.26 12.68 -6.89
N LYS A 248 -27.72 13.32 -5.80
CA LYS A 248 -28.17 14.73 -5.81
C LYS A 248 -27.04 15.69 -6.21
N THR A 249 -25.81 15.40 -5.81
CA THR A 249 -24.61 16.16 -6.20
C THR A 249 -24.15 15.84 -7.64
N GLY A 250 -24.85 14.96 -8.36
CA GLY A 250 -24.59 14.63 -9.76
C GLY A 250 -23.45 13.63 -9.97
N VAL A 251 -23.06 12.90 -8.92
CA VAL A 251 -22.10 11.79 -9.02
C VAL A 251 -22.77 10.62 -9.74
N THR A 252 -22.07 10.06 -10.72
CA THR A 252 -22.56 8.93 -11.52
C THR A 252 -21.72 7.68 -11.30
N GLU A 253 -22.28 6.52 -11.67
CA GLU A 253 -21.52 5.28 -11.72
C GLU A 253 -20.28 5.44 -12.61
N ARG A 254 -19.17 4.81 -12.18
CA ARG A 254 -17.90 4.82 -12.92
C ARG A 254 -17.19 3.49 -12.80
N LEU A 255 -16.18 3.29 -13.65
CA LEU A 255 -15.32 2.12 -13.59
C LEU A 255 -14.37 2.23 -12.39
N ASN A 256 -14.37 1.17 -11.59
CA ASN A 256 -13.46 0.91 -10.49
C ASN A 256 -12.26 0.10 -10.97
N LYS A 257 -11.21 0.06 -10.17
CA LYS A 257 -9.94 -0.59 -10.50
C LYS A 257 -9.45 -1.41 -9.33
N LEU A 258 -8.88 -2.58 -9.62
CA LEU A 258 -8.22 -3.44 -8.65
C LEU A 258 -6.89 -3.89 -9.23
N GLU A 259 -5.80 -3.51 -8.57
CA GLU A 259 -4.48 -4.02 -8.89
C GLU A 259 -4.27 -5.40 -8.25
N MET A 260 -3.68 -6.31 -9.02
CA MET A 260 -3.38 -7.68 -8.62
C MET A 260 -1.87 -7.87 -8.40
N SER A 261 -1.48 -8.92 -7.66
CA SER A 261 -0.08 -9.24 -7.36
C SER A 261 0.79 -9.58 -8.57
N ASP A 262 0.18 -9.91 -9.71
CA ASP A 262 0.87 -10.12 -10.99
C ASP A 262 1.00 -8.83 -11.81
N HIS A 263 0.76 -7.67 -11.19
CA HIS A 263 0.67 -6.35 -11.82
C HIS A 263 -0.46 -6.22 -12.86
N GLY A 264 -1.41 -7.15 -12.85
CA GLY A 264 -2.63 -7.05 -13.61
C GLY A 264 -3.57 -5.97 -13.05
N MET A 265 -4.22 -5.22 -13.93
CA MET A 265 -5.26 -4.28 -13.55
C MET A 265 -6.63 -4.79 -13.98
N VAL A 266 -7.49 -5.09 -13.01
CA VAL A 266 -8.89 -5.46 -13.26
C VAL A 266 -9.78 -4.23 -13.17
N THR A 267 -10.50 -3.96 -14.27
CA THR A 267 -11.48 -2.88 -14.33
C THR A 267 -12.88 -3.47 -14.18
N PHE A 268 -13.68 -2.94 -13.26
CA PHE A 268 -15.01 -3.46 -12.95
C PHE A 268 -16.01 -2.33 -12.65
N ARG A 269 -17.31 -2.61 -12.75
CA ARG A 269 -18.39 -1.70 -12.38
C ARG A 269 -19.24 -2.36 -11.29
N ILE A 270 -19.69 -1.55 -10.34
CA ILE A 270 -20.75 -1.92 -9.41
C ILE A 270 -22.04 -1.28 -9.92
N ASN A 271 -23.05 -2.10 -10.21
CA ASN A 271 -24.36 -1.59 -10.63
C ASN A 271 -25.17 -1.11 -9.41
N SER A 272 -26.31 -0.48 -9.67
CA SER A 272 -27.25 0.00 -8.63
C SER A 272 -27.76 -1.05 -7.63
N LYS A 273 -27.64 -2.34 -7.95
CA LYS A 273 -28.01 -3.49 -7.10
C LYS A 273 -26.82 -4.08 -6.33
N GLY A 274 -25.63 -3.49 -6.43
CA GLY A 274 -24.41 -3.98 -5.78
C GLY A 274 -23.72 -5.15 -6.51
N SER A 275 -24.17 -5.53 -7.71
CA SER A 275 -23.52 -6.61 -8.47
C SER A 275 -22.32 -6.10 -9.27
N VAL A 276 -21.26 -6.90 -9.29
CA VAL A 276 -20.06 -6.65 -10.08
C VAL A 276 -20.32 -7.00 -11.55
N SER A 277 -19.91 -6.13 -12.47
CA SER A 277 -19.85 -6.43 -13.91
C SER A 277 -18.52 -6.01 -14.51
N TYR A 278 -18.10 -6.72 -15.55
CA TYR A 278 -16.80 -6.54 -16.21
C TYR A 278 -17.02 -6.02 -17.64
N PRO A 279 -16.60 -4.79 -17.96
CA PRO A 279 -16.73 -4.25 -19.31
C PRO A 279 -16.04 -5.15 -20.34
N GLU A 280 -16.68 -5.38 -21.48
CA GLU A 280 -16.08 -6.11 -22.60
C GLU A 280 -14.86 -5.34 -23.14
N GLY A 281 -13.79 -6.06 -23.46
CA GLY A 281 -12.56 -5.48 -24.04
C GLY A 281 -11.58 -4.77 -23.08
N ILE A 282 -11.93 -4.61 -21.79
CA ILE A 282 -11.07 -3.93 -20.77
C ILE A 282 -10.72 -4.89 -19.61
N ARG A 283 -10.73 -6.20 -19.86
CA ARG A 283 -10.69 -7.18 -18.76
C ARG A 283 -9.32 -7.26 -18.07
N VAL A 284 -8.22 -6.98 -18.77
CA VAL A 284 -6.86 -6.99 -18.19
C VAL A 284 -5.95 -6.09 -19.03
N ARG A 285 -5.32 -5.08 -18.43
CA ARG A 285 -4.10 -4.48 -18.99
C ARG A 285 -2.92 -4.95 -18.15
N LYS A 286 -1.93 -5.58 -18.77
CA LYS A 286 -0.59 -5.72 -18.18
C LYS A 286 0.06 -4.33 -18.23
N LEU A 287 0.56 -3.86 -17.09
CA LEU A 287 1.40 -2.66 -17.03
C LEU A 287 2.79 -2.96 -17.63
#